data_AF-A0A2M7PJF2-F1
#
_entry.id   AF-A0A2M7PJF2-F1
#
_cell.length_a   1.000
_cell.length_b   1.000
_cell.length_c   1.000
_cell.angle_alpha   90.00
_cell.angle_beta   90.00
_cell.angle_gamma   90.00
#
_symmetry.space_group_name_H-M   'P 1'
#
loop_
_entity.id
_entity.type
_entity.pdbx_description
1 polymer ?
#
loop_
_entity_poly.entity_id
_entity_poly.type
_entity_poly.pdbx_seq_one_letter_code
_entity_poly.pdbx_strand_id
1 'polypeptide(L)'
;MENPLVFETNFVKRIATGFYGLGFYLKLLIIPFPLLYYYGYNMIPIVGFNNVWVIFSAGVYVGLFIIAIINLKEKKLISFVILFFLVHMSMYANFVKPVPGIVADRFVFFASLSFAMALVWVLFILFKVKPTRGIVGSGKITGLVLVVLAILIPYGYYVHYRNTQWKTLKTLFEADMNRLDNSVKANNLYASDIISRVNKELAKPVNPYKFVIKMINKAEEHFLKAVALDSSHVASINSLGIIYSRIHGNQALIREKGYKKQDRLEEAEKAHLESIAYFNKAIGYFHDAIKYDPKNGSSFYNLGNTYEMQQQWDSATFYYQKEIEADGPTVVSMSRLSNMYYKSGDIQAAIQENEKLIQLFPESYQPYINLGNYAFVANDTTAMLSHFKKAVKLGAGGEVSGFLASYYHNIGDTKNAAYYQDISTKAAKNKK
;
A
#
# COMPACT_ATOMS: atom_id res chain seq x y z
N MET A 1 7.33 -8.22 5.75
CA MET A 1 8.77 -7.87 5.87
C MET A 1 9.43 -8.00 4.48
N GLU A 2 10.41 -7.16 4.11
CA GLU A 2 10.85 -7.06 2.70
C GLU A 2 12.01 -7.99 2.29
N ASN A 3 12.94 -8.30 3.20
CA ASN A 3 14.07 -9.19 2.92
C ASN A 3 14.13 -10.32 3.98
N PRO A 4 13.94 -11.60 3.59
CA PRO A 4 13.97 -12.74 4.52
C PRO A 4 15.32 -12.91 5.23
N LEU A 5 16.43 -12.42 4.66
CA LEU A 5 17.76 -12.55 5.23
C LEU A 5 17.98 -11.72 6.50
N VAL A 6 17.05 -10.82 6.83
CA VAL A 6 17.08 -10.05 8.09
C VAL A 6 16.91 -10.97 9.31
N PHE A 7 16.17 -12.08 9.17
CA PHE A 7 15.87 -13.02 10.26
C PHE A 7 16.75 -14.27 10.25
N GLU A 8 17.50 -14.48 9.17
CA GLU A 8 18.41 -15.62 9.07
C GLU A 8 19.66 -15.35 9.91
N THR A 9 19.78 -16.03 11.04
CA THR A 9 20.91 -15.89 11.97
C THR A 9 22.14 -16.64 11.48
N ASN A 10 21.99 -17.62 10.59
CA ASN A 10 23.10 -18.40 10.06
C ASN A 10 23.84 -17.62 8.96
N PHE A 11 25.05 -17.15 9.29
CA PHE A 11 25.90 -16.41 8.36
C PHE A 11 26.24 -17.18 7.07
N VAL A 12 26.50 -18.49 7.15
CA VAL A 12 26.83 -19.31 5.98
C VAL A 12 25.65 -19.40 5.02
N LYS A 13 24.42 -19.59 5.54
CA LYS A 13 23.20 -19.57 4.72
C LYS A 13 22.94 -18.20 4.10
N ARG A 14 23.23 -17.11 4.81
CA ARG A 14 23.14 -15.74 4.26
C ARG A 14 24.07 -15.54 3.07
N ILE A 15 25.34 -15.96 3.20
CA ILE A 15 26.30 -15.87 2.09
C ILE A 15 25.86 -16.75 0.91
N ALA A 16 25.46 -18.00 1.16
CA ALA A 16 24.96 -18.89 0.12
C ALA A 16 23.75 -18.30 -0.63
N THR A 17 22.77 -17.77 0.11
CA THR A 17 21.60 -17.13 -0.47
C THR A 17 21.96 -15.82 -1.21
N GLY A 18 22.95 -15.09 -0.72
CA GLY A 18 23.51 -13.93 -1.43
C GLY A 18 24.06 -14.31 -2.81
N PHE A 19 24.85 -15.39 -2.90
CA PHE A 19 25.32 -15.92 -4.18
C PHE A 19 24.18 -16.43 -5.07
N TYR A 20 23.15 -17.03 -4.49
CA TYR A 20 21.93 -17.38 -5.23
C TYR A 20 21.28 -16.13 -5.87
N GLY A 21 21.13 -15.06 -5.10
CA GLY A 21 20.64 -13.76 -5.59
C GLY A 21 21.53 -13.15 -6.66
N LEU A 22 22.85 -13.23 -6.50
CA LEU A 22 23.82 -12.85 -7.55
C LEU A 22 23.64 -13.65 -8.84
N GLY A 23 23.34 -14.95 -8.73
CA GLY A 23 23.05 -15.81 -9.88
C GLY A 23 21.75 -15.43 -10.59
N PHE A 24 20.75 -15.01 -9.81
CA PHE A 24 19.51 -14.45 -10.35
C PHE A 24 19.76 -13.19 -11.18
N TYR A 25 20.66 -12.30 -10.76
CA TYR A 25 21.03 -11.13 -11.55
C TYR A 25 21.79 -11.47 -12.83
N LEU A 26 22.69 -12.45 -12.80
CA LEU A 26 23.34 -12.96 -14.02
C LEU A 26 22.30 -13.47 -15.02
N LYS A 27 21.31 -14.23 -14.53
CA LYS A 27 20.18 -14.67 -15.35
C LYS A 27 19.43 -13.48 -15.95
N LEU A 28 19.07 -12.47 -15.16
CA LEU A 28 18.34 -11.29 -15.65
C LEU A 28 19.09 -10.51 -16.74
N LEU A 29 20.43 -10.44 -16.66
CA LEU A 29 21.24 -9.76 -17.67
C LEU A 29 21.26 -10.49 -19.01
N ILE A 30 21.22 -11.83 -18.99
CA ILE A 30 21.24 -12.67 -20.21
C ILE A 30 19.82 -12.90 -20.73
N ILE A 31 18.86 -13.06 -19.84
CA ILE A 31 17.45 -13.32 -20.13
C ILE A 31 16.65 -12.43 -19.17
N PRO A 32 16.21 -11.24 -19.59
CA PRO A 32 15.47 -10.31 -18.74
C PRO A 32 14.02 -10.79 -18.55
N PHE A 33 13.85 -11.96 -17.94
CA PHE A 33 12.56 -12.61 -17.72
C PHE A 33 12.55 -13.48 -16.45
N PRO A 34 11.46 -13.46 -15.67
CA PRO A 34 10.35 -12.51 -15.75
C PRO A 34 10.73 -11.17 -15.13
N LEU A 35 10.34 -10.04 -15.73
CA LEU A 35 10.43 -8.72 -15.07
C LEU A 35 9.18 -8.51 -14.22
N LEU A 36 9.34 -8.59 -12.90
CA LEU A 36 8.25 -8.50 -11.92
C LEU A 36 8.34 -7.19 -11.14
N TYR A 37 7.19 -6.63 -10.78
CA TYR A 37 7.15 -5.42 -9.94
C TYR A 37 7.73 -5.62 -8.54
N TYR A 38 7.89 -6.87 -8.08
CA TYR A 38 8.36 -7.18 -6.74
C TYR A 38 8.98 -8.58 -6.59
N TYR A 39 10.09 -8.68 -5.84
CA TYR A 39 10.73 -9.96 -5.49
C TYR A 39 11.10 -9.99 -4.01
N GLY A 40 10.12 -10.15 -3.14
CA GLY A 40 10.34 -10.15 -1.69
C GLY A 40 10.20 -11.52 -1.04
N TYR A 41 9.72 -11.49 0.20
CA TYR A 41 9.62 -12.66 1.09
C TYR A 41 9.00 -13.87 0.38
N ASN A 42 9.70 -15.01 0.47
CA ASN A 42 9.34 -16.32 -0.08
C ASN A 42 9.30 -16.41 -1.64
N MET A 43 9.78 -15.40 -2.37
CA MET A 43 10.02 -15.49 -3.82
C MET A 43 11.42 -16.04 -4.15
N ILE A 44 12.42 -15.63 -3.37
CA ILE A 44 13.78 -16.19 -3.43
C ILE A 44 13.97 -17.06 -2.18
N PRO A 45 14.17 -18.38 -2.33
CA PRO A 45 14.31 -19.28 -1.20
C PRO A 45 15.62 -19.01 -0.45
N ILE A 46 15.60 -19.19 0.87
CA ILE A 46 16.82 -19.25 1.66
C ILE A 46 17.48 -20.60 1.39
N VAL A 47 18.71 -20.59 0.89
CA VAL A 47 19.43 -21.79 0.42
C VAL A 47 20.82 -21.88 1.02
N GLY A 48 21.35 -23.10 1.11
CA GLY A 48 22.73 -23.37 1.50
C GLY A 48 23.65 -23.67 0.31
N PHE A 49 24.93 -23.93 0.59
CA PHE A 49 25.93 -24.31 -0.43
C PHE A 49 25.70 -25.69 -1.06
N ASN A 50 24.76 -26.49 -0.55
CA ASN A 50 24.30 -27.71 -1.21
C ASN A 50 23.48 -27.44 -2.49
N ASN A 51 23.04 -26.20 -2.71
CA ASN A 51 22.33 -25.82 -3.92
C ASN A 51 23.30 -25.56 -5.09
N VAL A 52 23.13 -26.29 -6.19
CA VAL A 52 24.01 -26.21 -7.37
C VAL A 52 24.10 -24.79 -7.96
N TRP A 53 23.02 -24.01 -7.90
CA TRP A 53 23.00 -22.64 -8.43
C TRP A 53 23.84 -21.67 -7.58
N VAL A 54 23.96 -21.94 -6.28
CA VAL A 54 24.86 -21.19 -5.40
C VAL A 54 26.31 -21.43 -5.81
N ILE A 55 26.69 -22.70 -5.98
CA ILE A 55 28.06 -23.08 -6.38
C ILE A 55 28.39 -22.50 -7.75
N PHE A 56 27.48 -22.64 -8.72
CA PHE A 56 27.66 -22.08 -10.06
C PHE A 56 27.86 -20.56 -10.02
N SER A 57 26.96 -19.84 -9.34
CA SER A 57 27.06 -18.39 -9.22
C SER A 57 28.35 -17.95 -8.51
N ALA A 58 28.70 -18.58 -7.39
CA ALA A 58 29.94 -18.32 -6.69
C ALA A 58 31.16 -18.55 -7.60
N GLY A 59 31.18 -19.65 -8.36
CA GLY A 59 32.23 -19.95 -9.33
C GLY A 59 32.37 -18.88 -10.41
N VAL A 60 31.25 -18.39 -10.97
CA VAL A 60 31.26 -17.32 -11.96
C VAL A 60 31.83 -16.02 -11.38
N TYR A 61 31.35 -15.57 -10.23
CA TYR A 61 31.82 -14.32 -9.61
C TYR A 61 33.29 -14.39 -9.17
N VAL A 62 33.73 -15.52 -8.59
CA VAL A 62 35.14 -15.74 -8.22
C VAL A 62 36.02 -15.82 -9.46
N GLY A 63 35.60 -16.54 -10.50
CA GLY A 63 36.33 -16.62 -11.77
C GLY A 63 36.50 -15.26 -12.43
N LEU A 64 35.42 -14.46 -12.49
CA LEU A 64 35.47 -13.08 -12.97
C LEU A 64 36.47 -12.24 -12.16
N PHE A 65 36.44 -12.35 -10.84
CA PHE A 65 37.38 -11.63 -9.98
C PHE A 65 38.84 -12.02 -10.27
N ILE A 66 39.14 -13.32 -10.37
CA ILE A 66 40.49 -13.81 -10.68
C ILE A 66 40.95 -13.29 -12.05
N ILE A 67 40.10 -13.40 -13.08
CA ILE A 67 40.41 -12.90 -14.43
C ILE A 67 40.71 -11.40 -14.41
N ALA A 68 39.93 -10.63 -13.67
CA ALA A 68 40.11 -9.20 -13.53
C ALA A 68 41.45 -8.85 -12.87
N ILE A 69 41.81 -9.53 -11.78
CA ILE A 69 43.06 -9.28 -11.06
C ILE A 69 44.29 -9.67 -11.89
N ILE A 70 44.27 -10.82 -12.55
CA ILE A 70 45.37 -11.27 -13.42
C ILE A 70 45.63 -10.24 -14.52
N ASN A 71 44.58 -9.77 -15.18
CA ASN A 71 44.68 -8.82 -16.30
C ASN A 71 44.78 -7.35 -15.84
N LEU A 72 44.75 -7.06 -14.54
CA LEU A 72 44.79 -5.69 -14.02
C LEU A 72 46.16 -5.04 -14.25
N LYS A 73 47.24 -5.82 -14.10
CA LYS A 73 48.63 -5.35 -14.32
C LYS A 73 48.87 -4.85 -15.74
N GLU A 74 48.22 -5.49 -16.71
CA GLU A 74 48.29 -5.13 -18.13
C GLU A 74 47.34 -4.00 -18.53
N LYS A 75 46.58 -3.44 -17.58
CA LYS A 75 45.60 -2.35 -17.80
C LYS A 75 44.61 -2.64 -18.94
N LYS A 76 44.25 -3.92 -19.14
CA LYS A 76 43.30 -4.31 -20.18
C LYS A 76 41.91 -3.75 -19.88
N LEU A 77 41.21 -3.30 -20.91
CA LEU A 77 39.82 -2.81 -20.82
C LEU A 77 38.90 -3.84 -20.15
N ILE A 78 39.11 -5.14 -20.39
CA ILE A 78 38.30 -6.21 -19.80
C ILE A 78 38.36 -6.23 -18.27
N SER A 79 39.53 -5.91 -17.68
CA SER A 79 39.70 -5.84 -16.22
C SER A 79 38.85 -4.71 -15.64
N PHE A 80 38.81 -3.55 -16.32
CA PHE A 80 37.94 -2.45 -15.92
C PHE A 80 36.46 -2.83 -16.01
N VAL A 81 36.02 -3.44 -17.12
CA VAL A 81 34.62 -3.84 -17.33
C VAL A 81 34.18 -4.84 -16.24
N ILE A 82 35.01 -5.83 -15.93
CA ILE A 82 34.71 -6.84 -14.91
C ILE A 82 34.71 -6.22 -13.50
N LEU A 83 35.72 -5.41 -13.14
CA LEU A 83 35.76 -4.78 -11.81
C LEU A 83 34.58 -3.83 -11.61
N PHE A 84 34.23 -3.05 -12.63
CA PHE A 84 33.05 -2.19 -12.58
C PHE A 84 31.77 -3.01 -12.34
N PHE A 85 31.62 -4.15 -13.04
CA PHE A 85 30.50 -5.06 -12.79
C PHE A 85 30.48 -5.59 -11.35
N LEU A 86 31.61 -6.12 -10.87
CA LEU A 86 31.74 -6.72 -9.54
C LEU A 86 31.49 -5.70 -8.43
N VAL A 87 31.98 -4.47 -8.56
CA VAL A 87 31.75 -3.39 -7.58
C VAL A 87 30.26 -3.10 -7.44
N HIS A 88 29.54 -2.90 -8.55
CA HIS A 88 28.11 -2.60 -8.50
C HIS A 88 27.30 -3.79 -7.97
N MET A 89 27.63 -5.02 -8.38
CA MET A 89 26.94 -6.20 -7.87
C MET A 89 27.21 -6.47 -6.39
N SER A 90 28.39 -6.10 -5.88
CA SER A 90 28.75 -6.30 -4.47
C SER A 90 27.83 -5.54 -3.51
N MET A 91 27.31 -4.37 -3.93
CA MET A 91 26.37 -3.57 -3.15
C MET A 91 25.04 -4.30 -2.88
N TYR A 92 24.68 -5.25 -3.75
CA TYR A 92 23.43 -6.00 -3.70
C TYR A 92 23.63 -7.50 -3.42
N ALA A 93 24.83 -7.89 -3.00
CA ALA A 93 25.16 -9.28 -2.68
C ALA A 93 24.56 -9.76 -1.35
N ASN A 94 24.04 -8.84 -0.51
CA ASN A 94 23.45 -9.13 0.81
C ASN A 94 24.41 -9.79 1.84
N PHE A 95 25.73 -9.82 1.58
CA PHE A 95 26.70 -10.50 2.44
C PHE A 95 26.86 -9.83 3.81
N VAL A 96 27.07 -8.50 3.82
CA VAL A 96 27.30 -7.74 5.05
C VAL A 96 25.97 -7.33 5.68
N LYS A 97 25.17 -6.58 4.92
CA LYS A 97 23.86 -6.08 5.34
C LYS A 97 22.82 -6.42 4.27
N PRO A 98 21.69 -7.05 4.63
CA PRO A 98 20.60 -7.26 3.69
C PRO A 98 20.05 -5.91 3.20
N VAL A 99 19.89 -5.76 1.89
CA VAL A 99 19.26 -4.56 1.29
C VAL A 99 17.73 -4.67 1.33
N PRO A 100 16.97 -3.57 1.19
CA PRO A 100 15.53 -3.65 1.05
C PRO A 100 15.14 -4.45 -0.21
N GLY A 101 14.38 -5.55 0.00
CA GLY A 101 14.13 -6.57 -1.01
C GLY A 101 15.33 -7.52 -1.18
N ILE A 102 15.07 -8.82 -1.39
CA ILE A 102 16.14 -9.80 -1.61
C ILE A 102 16.77 -9.65 -3.00
N VAL A 103 15.95 -9.37 -4.02
CA VAL A 103 16.39 -8.97 -5.35
C VAL A 103 15.48 -7.88 -5.92
N ALA A 104 15.99 -7.07 -6.86
CA ALA A 104 15.18 -6.12 -7.63
C ALA A 104 15.81 -5.79 -8.97
N ASP A 105 14.99 -5.62 -10.01
CA ASP A 105 15.45 -5.30 -11.37
C ASP A 105 16.29 -4.02 -11.43
N ARG A 106 15.94 -3.00 -10.62
CA ARG A 106 16.70 -1.74 -10.55
C ARG A 106 18.15 -1.91 -10.07
N PHE A 107 18.46 -3.00 -9.36
CA PHE A 107 19.80 -3.25 -8.84
C PHE A 107 20.81 -3.67 -9.92
N VAL A 108 20.33 -4.15 -11.07
CA VAL A 108 21.21 -4.48 -12.21
C VAL A 108 21.46 -3.31 -13.16
N PHE A 109 20.87 -2.13 -12.92
CA PHE A 109 20.96 -0.99 -13.85
C PHE A 109 22.41 -0.62 -14.21
N PHE A 110 23.26 -0.31 -13.23
CA PHE A 110 24.67 0.03 -13.49
C PHE A 110 25.48 -1.18 -13.98
N ALA A 111 25.18 -2.38 -13.47
CA ALA A 111 25.85 -3.61 -13.89
C ALA A 111 25.56 -3.97 -15.36
N SER A 112 24.39 -3.59 -15.88
CA SER A 112 23.99 -3.80 -17.27
C SER A 112 24.86 -3.06 -18.27
N LEU A 113 25.43 -1.90 -17.89
CA LEU A 113 26.37 -1.18 -18.73
C LEU A 113 27.65 -2.00 -18.94
N SER A 114 28.23 -2.53 -17.87
CA SER A 114 29.38 -3.44 -17.96
C SER A 114 29.05 -4.70 -18.76
N PHE A 115 27.86 -5.26 -18.57
CA PHE A 115 27.42 -6.42 -19.33
C PHE A 115 27.34 -6.11 -20.84
N ALA A 116 26.78 -4.96 -21.23
CA ALA A 116 26.73 -4.53 -22.63
C ALA A 116 28.13 -4.30 -23.21
N MET A 117 29.04 -3.67 -22.46
CA MET A 117 30.44 -3.51 -22.86
C MET A 117 31.15 -4.85 -23.07
N ALA A 118 30.94 -5.80 -22.15
CA ALA A 118 31.49 -7.15 -22.26
C ALA A 118 30.92 -7.90 -23.48
N LEU A 119 29.61 -7.78 -23.74
CA LEU A 119 28.96 -8.39 -24.90
C LEU A 119 29.54 -7.86 -26.22
N VAL A 120 29.70 -6.54 -26.34
CA VAL A 120 30.32 -5.91 -27.52
C VAL A 120 31.75 -6.41 -27.71
N TRP A 121 32.52 -6.51 -26.63
CA TRP A 121 33.89 -7.04 -26.68
C TRP A 121 33.94 -8.51 -27.13
N VAL A 122 33.06 -9.37 -26.60
CA VAL A 122 32.92 -10.78 -27.03
C VAL A 122 32.57 -10.87 -28.50
N LEU A 123 31.65 -10.04 -28.99
CA LEU A 123 31.28 -9.99 -30.41
C LEU A 123 32.46 -9.61 -31.30
N PHE A 124 33.28 -8.63 -30.90
CA PHE A 124 34.48 -8.27 -31.66
C PHE A 124 35.49 -9.43 -31.74
N ILE A 125 35.66 -10.19 -30.66
CA ILE A 125 36.53 -11.39 -30.64
C ILE A 125 35.97 -12.46 -31.58
N LEU A 126 34.67 -12.77 -31.46
CA LEU A 126 34.02 -13.82 -32.24
C LEU A 126 34.09 -13.55 -33.75
N PHE A 127 33.91 -12.29 -34.17
CA PHE A 127 34.03 -11.87 -35.57
C PHE A 127 35.47 -11.51 -35.99
N LYS A 128 36.45 -11.63 -35.09
CA LYS A 128 37.87 -11.28 -35.32
C LYS A 128 38.03 -9.86 -35.88
N VAL A 129 37.28 -8.91 -35.33
CA VAL A 129 37.30 -7.49 -35.71
C VAL A 129 38.16 -6.76 -34.70
N LYS A 130 39.20 -6.06 -35.17
CA LYS A 130 40.04 -5.22 -34.32
C LYS A 130 39.36 -3.86 -34.12
N PRO A 131 39.17 -3.39 -32.87
CA PRO A 131 38.53 -2.09 -32.59
C PRO A 131 39.39 -0.87 -32.95
N THR A 132 40.57 -1.05 -33.55
CA THR A 132 41.46 0.03 -33.99
C THR A 132 41.13 0.47 -35.41
N ARG A 133 41.23 1.78 -35.68
CA ARG A 133 41.01 2.44 -36.98
C ARG A 133 41.56 1.62 -38.15
N GLY A 134 40.69 0.87 -38.81
CA GLY A 134 41.01 0.07 -39.99
C GLY A 134 39.71 -0.29 -40.69
N ILE A 135 39.75 -0.31 -42.03
CA ILE A 135 38.60 -0.66 -42.86
C ILE A 135 38.23 -2.11 -42.57
N VAL A 136 37.12 -2.33 -41.87
CA VAL A 136 36.60 -3.67 -41.62
C VAL A 136 35.92 -4.16 -42.90
N GLY A 137 36.26 -5.37 -43.37
CA GLY A 137 35.63 -5.94 -44.57
C GLY A 137 34.12 -6.06 -44.42
N SER A 138 33.36 -5.63 -45.45
CA SER A 138 31.90 -5.48 -45.43
C SER A 138 31.16 -6.73 -44.93
N GLY A 139 31.57 -7.94 -45.34
CA GLY A 139 30.92 -9.19 -44.92
C GLY A 139 30.99 -9.48 -43.41
N LYS A 140 32.08 -9.11 -42.73
CA LYS A 140 32.22 -9.28 -41.27
C LYS A 140 31.35 -8.29 -40.51
N ILE A 141 31.22 -7.07 -41.03
CA ILE A 141 30.30 -6.06 -40.47
C ILE A 141 28.87 -6.53 -40.62
N THR A 142 28.46 -7.02 -41.80
CA THR A 142 27.11 -7.52 -42.04
C THR A 142 26.77 -8.66 -41.08
N GLY A 143 27.67 -9.64 -40.91
CA GLY A 143 27.46 -10.73 -39.93
C GLY A 143 27.31 -10.24 -38.50
N LEU A 144 28.16 -9.29 -38.07
CA LEU A 144 28.08 -8.66 -36.75
C LEU A 144 26.74 -7.94 -36.56
N VAL A 145 26.31 -7.14 -37.53
CA VAL A 145 25.03 -6.41 -37.50
C VAL A 145 23.86 -7.39 -37.42
N LEU A 146 23.87 -8.47 -38.20
CA LEU A 146 22.81 -9.48 -38.15
C LEU A 146 22.70 -10.15 -36.77
N VAL A 147 23.83 -10.48 -36.13
CA VAL A 147 23.81 -11.03 -34.76
C VAL A 147 23.31 -10.01 -33.75
N VAL A 148 23.75 -8.75 -33.84
CA VAL A 148 23.26 -7.69 -32.95
C VAL A 148 21.76 -7.49 -33.13
N LEU A 149 21.25 -7.45 -34.36
CA LEU A 149 19.82 -7.36 -34.64
C LEU A 149 19.05 -8.58 -34.10
N ALA A 150 19.59 -9.79 -34.25
CA ALA A 150 18.99 -11.01 -33.73
C ALA A 150 18.87 -11.00 -32.18
N ILE A 151 19.76 -10.30 -31.48
CA ILE A 151 19.68 -10.10 -30.02
C ILE A 151 18.71 -8.96 -29.67
N LEU A 152 18.80 -7.83 -30.36
CA LEU A 152 18.04 -6.62 -30.02
C LEU A 152 16.55 -6.72 -30.40
N ILE A 153 16.19 -7.40 -31.48
CA ILE A 153 14.79 -7.51 -31.91
C ILE A 153 13.92 -8.20 -30.84
N PRO A 154 14.27 -9.39 -30.30
CA PRO A 154 13.52 -10.02 -29.22
C PRO A 154 13.43 -9.15 -27.96
N TYR A 155 14.53 -8.51 -27.56
CA TYR A 155 14.53 -7.62 -26.39
C TYR A 155 13.67 -6.38 -26.62
N GLY A 156 13.74 -5.76 -27.80
CA GLY A 156 12.92 -4.63 -28.19
C GLY A 156 11.43 -4.98 -28.21
N TYR A 157 11.07 -6.14 -28.75
CA TYR A 157 9.70 -6.66 -28.69
C TYR A 157 9.25 -6.88 -27.25
N TYR A 158 10.09 -7.50 -26.41
CA TYR A 158 9.75 -7.76 -25.02
C TYR A 158 9.56 -6.46 -24.21
N VAL A 159 10.42 -5.46 -24.41
CA VAL A 159 10.26 -4.13 -23.79
C VAL A 159 8.98 -3.46 -24.27
N HIS A 160 8.67 -3.51 -25.57
CA HIS A 160 7.42 -2.96 -26.11
C HIS A 160 6.19 -3.64 -25.49
N TYR A 161 6.18 -4.98 -25.44
CA TYR A 161 5.14 -5.76 -24.77
C TYR A 161 5.00 -5.37 -23.29
N ARG A 162 6.13 -5.29 -22.57
CA ARG A 162 6.11 -4.99 -21.14
C ARG A 162 5.64 -3.57 -20.83
N ASN A 163 5.95 -2.60 -21.69
CA ASN A 163 5.45 -1.23 -21.59
C ASN A 163 3.91 -1.17 -21.63
N THR A 164 3.24 -2.07 -22.35
CA THR A 164 1.76 -2.13 -22.35
C THR A 164 1.21 -2.48 -20.97
N GLN A 165 1.93 -3.29 -20.21
CA GLN A 165 1.54 -3.75 -18.88
C GLN A 165 1.88 -2.71 -17.80
N TRP A 166 2.95 -1.93 -17.99
CA TRP A 166 3.36 -0.82 -17.11
C TRP A 166 2.50 0.43 -17.22
N LYS A 167 1.50 0.44 -18.11
CA LYS A 167 0.61 1.60 -18.33
C LYS A 167 -0.17 2.01 -17.08
N THR A 168 -0.62 1.04 -16.28
CA THR A 168 -1.36 1.30 -15.04
C THR A 168 -0.96 0.32 -13.95
N LEU A 169 -1.16 0.70 -12.68
CA LEU A 169 -0.91 -0.19 -11.55
C LEU A 169 -1.74 -1.48 -11.64
N LYS A 170 -2.98 -1.39 -12.16
CA LYS A 170 -3.86 -2.54 -12.40
C LYS A 170 -3.22 -3.56 -13.34
N THR A 171 -2.85 -3.11 -14.54
CA THR A 171 -2.31 -3.98 -15.59
C THR A 171 -0.96 -4.55 -15.19
N LEU A 172 -0.17 -3.78 -14.44
CA LEU A 172 1.11 -4.20 -13.88
C LEU A 172 0.93 -5.35 -12.90
N PHE A 173 0.04 -5.18 -11.91
CA PHE A 173 -0.23 -6.23 -10.92
C PHE A 173 -0.87 -7.46 -11.54
N GLU A 174 -1.88 -7.31 -12.41
CA GLU A 174 -2.56 -8.43 -13.07
C GLU A 174 -1.62 -9.27 -13.95
N ALA A 175 -0.64 -8.64 -14.60
CA ALA A 175 0.34 -9.33 -15.44
C ALA A 175 1.34 -10.19 -14.65
N ASP A 176 1.64 -9.80 -13.41
CA ASP A 176 2.75 -10.34 -12.63
C ASP A 176 2.28 -11.27 -11.50
N MET A 177 1.04 -11.11 -11.04
CA MET A 177 0.54 -11.79 -9.83
C MET A 177 0.58 -13.31 -9.94
N ASN A 178 0.37 -13.86 -11.14
CA ASN A 178 0.47 -15.30 -11.40
C ASN A 178 1.84 -15.92 -11.06
N ARG A 179 2.90 -15.11 -10.95
CA ARG A 179 4.25 -15.53 -10.56
C ARG A 179 4.62 -15.10 -9.15
N LEU A 180 3.77 -14.31 -8.51
CA LEU A 180 4.01 -13.70 -7.21
C LEU A 180 3.07 -14.22 -6.13
N ASP A 181 2.31 -15.28 -6.41
CA ASP A 181 1.33 -15.85 -5.47
C ASP A 181 1.97 -16.26 -4.14
N ASN A 182 3.25 -16.62 -4.12
CA ASN A 182 4.00 -16.96 -2.91
C ASN A 182 4.57 -15.76 -2.14
N SER A 183 4.37 -14.52 -2.61
CA SER A 183 4.89 -13.31 -1.97
C SER A 183 3.83 -12.63 -1.11
N VAL A 184 4.08 -12.56 0.20
CA VAL A 184 3.22 -11.89 1.19
C VAL A 184 2.94 -10.44 0.77
N LYS A 185 4.00 -9.70 0.45
CA LYS A 185 3.91 -8.28 0.11
C LYS A 185 3.24 -8.05 -1.25
N ALA A 186 3.47 -8.92 -2.25
CA ALA A 186 2.82 -8.81 -3.55
C ALA A 186 1.30 -9.00 -3.42
N ASN A 187 0.87 -10.05 -2.73
CA ASN A 187 -0.53 -10.30 -2.39
C ASN A 187 -1.15 -9.11 -1.65
N ASN A 188 -0.49 -8.61 -0.60
CA ASN A 188 -0.97 -7.45 0.17
C ASN A 188 -1.11 -6.18 -0.69
N LEU A 189 -0.09 -5.85 -1.51
CA LEU A 189 -0.12 -4.67 -2.38
C LEU A 189 -1.22 -4.76 -3.44
N TYR A 190 -1.35 -5.93 -4.07
CA TYR A 190 -2.37 -6.15 -5.08
C TYR A 190 -3.78 -6.04 -4.49
N ALA A 191 -4.02 -6.71 -3.36
CA ALA A 191 -5.29 -6.64 -2.65
C ALA A 191 -5.63 -5.20 -2.20
N SER A 192 -4.63 -4.46 -1.68
CA SER A 192 -4.79 -3.06 -1.26
C SER A 192 -5.17 -2.14 -2.43
N ASP A 193 -4.56 -2.32 -3.60
CA ASP A 193 -4.92 -1.57 -4.82
C ASP A 193 -6.35 -1.92 -5.29
N ILE A 194 -6.75 -3.19 -5.22
CA ILE A 194 -8.13 -3.58 -5.49
C ILE A 194 -9.09 -2.88 -4.52
N ILE A 195 -8.83 -2.90 -3.22
CA ILE A 195 -9.67 -2.23 -2.22
C ILE A 195 -9.71 -0.70 -2.41
N SER A 196 -8.59 -0.09 -2.80
CA SER A 196 -8.57 1.34 -3.16
C SER A 196 -9.54 1.67 -4.31
N ARG A 197 -9.57 0.83 -5.35
CA ARG A 197 -10.56 0.96 -6.44
C ARG A 197 -11.99 0.68 -5.97
N VAL A 198 -12.20 -0.34 -5.14
CA VAL A 198 -13.52 -0.64 -4.55
C VAL A 198 -14.05 0.55 -3.77
N ASN A 199 -13.22 1.18 -2.93
CA ASN A 199 -13.62 2.33 -2.13
C ASN A 199 -14.01 3.53 -3.00
N LYS A 200 -13.31 3.77 -4.13
CA LYS A 200 -13.69 4.81 -5.09
C LYS A 200 -15.05 4.55 -5.72
N GLU A 201 -15.37 3.30 -6.03
CA GLU A 201 -16.68 2.93 -6.54
C GLU A 201 -17.77 3.06 -5.47
N LEU A 202 -17.54 2.55 -4.25
CA LEU A 202 -18.49 2.61 -3.13
C LEU A 202 -18.76 4.06 -2.66
N ALA A 203 -17.87 5.01 -2.95
CA ALA A 203 -18.08 6.43 -2.64
C ALA A 203 -19.05 7.14 -3.59
N LYS A 204 -19.46 6.50 -4.71
CA LYS A 204 -20.43 7.08 -5.64
C LYS A 204 -21.82 7.14 -4.98
N PRO A 205 -22.70 8.07 -5.39
CA PRO A 205 -24.03 8.25 -4.79
C PRO A 205 -25.02 7.11 -5.09
N VAL A 206 -24.66 6.18 -5.98
CA VAL A 206 -25.39 4.93 -6.25
C VAL A 206 -24.76 3.80 -5.45
N ASN A 207 -25.48 2.71 -5.13
CA ASN A 207 -24.87 1.54 -4.49
C ASN A 207 -24.33 0.55 -5.55
N PRO A 208 -23.01 0.53 -5.88
CA PRO A 208 -22.48 -0.35 -6.91
C PRO A 208 -22.07 -1.72 -6.35
N TYR A 209 -22.44 -2.08 -5.11
CA TYR A 209 -21.90 -3.26 -4.42
C TYR A 209 -21.94 -4.54 -5.27
N LYS A 210 -23.03 -4.76 -6.00
CA LYS A 210 -23.19 -5.91 -6.91
C LYS A 210 -22.13 -5.98 -8.01
N PHE A 211 -21.60 -4.84 -8.46
CA PHE A 211 -20.56 -4.77 -9.50
C PHE A 211 -19.14 -4.94 -8.94
N VAL A 212 -18.93 -4.60 -7.67
CA VAL A 212 -17.60 -4.65 -7.03
C VAL A 212 -17.39 -5.89 -6.16
N ILE A 213 -18.42 -6.71 -5.91
CA ILE A 213 -18.30 -7.91 -5.06
C ILE A 213 -17.21 -8.88 -5.54
N LYS A 214 -17.07 -9.07 -6.87
CA LYS A 214 -16.00 -9.91 -7.43
C LYS A 214 -14.61 -9.35 -7.13
N MET A 215 -14.48 -8.02 -7.09
CA MET A 215 -13.23 -7.35 -6.73
C MET A 215 -12.95 -7.50 -5.23
N ILE A 216 -13.96 -7.34 -4.38
CA ILE A 216 -13.83 -7.52 -2.93
C ILE A 216 -13.37 -8.95 -2.61
N ASN A 217 -14.04 -9.97 -3.17
CA ASN A 217 -13.67 -11.37 -2.94
C ASN A 217 -12.25 -11.68 -3.43
N LYS A 218 -11.84 -11.09 -4.57
CA LYS A 218 -10.47 -11.24 -5.07
C LYS A 218 -9.45 -10.60 -4.12
N ALA A 219 -9.73 -9.41 -3.60
CA ALA A 219 -8.85 -8.77 -2.62
C ALA A 219 -8.74 -9.60 -1.33
N GLU A 220 -9.88 -10.12 -0.85
CA GLU A 220 -9.94 -10.99 0.32
C GLU A 220 -9.08 -12.25 0.11
N GLU A 221 -9.21 -12.94 -1.03
CA GLU A 221 -8.40 -14.12 -1.37
C GLU A 221 -6.90 -13.82 -1.27
N HIS A 222 -6.46 -12.69 -1.83
CA HIS A 222 -5.05 -12.29 -1.77
C HIS A 222 -4.60 -11.91 -0.36
N PHE A 223 -5.43 -11.22 0.44
CA PHE A 223 -5.08 -10.97 1.84
C PHE A 223 -5.01 -12.27 2.67
N LEU A 224 -5.93 -13.22 2.45
CA LEU A 224 -5.90 -14.54 3.08
C LEU A 224 -4.64 -15.32 2.68
N LYS A 225 -4.24 -15.27 1.41
CA LYS A 225 -2.96 -15.85 0.95
C LYS A 225 -1.77 -15.20 1.66
N ALA A 226 -1.76 -13.88 1.79
CA ALA A 226 -0.69 -13.17 2.49
C ALA A 226 -0.59 -13.62 3.97
N VAL A 227 -1.72 -13.77 4.66
CA VAL A 227 -1.78 -14.26 6.05
C VAL A 227 -1.42 -15.74 6.14
N ALA A 228 -1.77 -16.57 5.16
CA ALA A 228 -1.38 -17.98 5.12
C ALA A 228 0.14 -18.15 4.93
N LEU A 229 0.78 -17.26 4.17
CA LEU A 229 2.23 -17.25 3.95
C LEU A 229 3.00 -16.65 5.13
N ASP A 230 2.42 -15.67 5.82
CA ASP A 230 2.97 -15.05 7.04
C ASP A 230 1.82 -14.67 7.97
N SER A 231 1.55 -15.54 8.95
CA SER A 231 0.45 -15.37 9.90
C SER A 231 0.65 -14.17 10.83
N SER A 232 1.84 -13.57 10.87
CA SER A 232 2.15 -12.38 11.65
C SER A 232 2.00 -11.07 10.85
N HIS A 233 1.55 -11.13 9.59
CA HIS A 233 1.49 -9.97 8.73
C HIS A 233 0.32 -9.03 9.06
N VAL A 234 0.53 -8.17 10.07
CA VAL A 234 -0.44 -7.22 10.65
C VAL A 234 -1.20 -6.41 9.59
N ALA A 235 -0.52 -5.92 8.55
CA ALA A 235 -1.17 -5.09 7.53
C ALA A 235 -2.27 -5.85 6.76
N SER A 236 -2.04 -7.13 6.40
CA SER A 236 -3.05 -7.95 5.71
C SER A 236 -4.15 -8.39 6.65
N ILE A 237 -3.81 -8.73 7.91
CA ILE A 237 -4.80 -9.07 8.94
C ILE A 237 -5.75 -7.89 9.19
N ASN A 238 -5.21 -6.70 9.44
CA ASN A 238 -6.00 -5.48 9.63
C ASN A 238 -6.85 -5.17 8.39
N SER A 239 -6.32 -5.41 7.19
CA SER A 239 -7.07 -5.22 5.93
C SER A 239 -8.24 -6.20 5.77
N LEU A 240 -8.10 -7.45 6.22
CA LEU A 240 -9.21 -8.40 6.29
C LEU A 240 -10.28 -7.89 7.26
N GLY A 241 -9.88 -7.44 8.45
CA GLY A 241 -10.80 -6.82 9.41
C GLY A 241 -11.60 -5.66 8.79
N ILE A 242 -10.93 -4.77 8.05
CA ILE A 242 -11.56 -3.65 7.34
C ILE A 242 -12.57 -4.13 6.29
N ILE A 243 -12.25 -5.16 5.50
CA ILE A 243 -13.18 -5.73 4.52
C ILE A 243 -14.44 -6.24 5.22
N TYR A 244 -14.28 -6.95 6.33
CA TYR A 244 -15.39 -7.52 7.06
C TYR A 244 -16.27 -6.46 7.75
N SER A 245 -15.68 -5.48 8.43
CA SER A 245 -16.48 -4.44 9.11
C SER A 245 -17.02 -3.40 8.12
N ARG A 246 -16.13 -2.72 7.39
CA ARG A 246 -16.48 -1.53 6.61
C ARG A 246 -17.16 -1.82 5.28
N ILE A 247 -16.97 -3.01 4.71
CA ILE A 247 -17.59 -3.38 3.43
C ILE A 247 -18.74 -4.36 3.66
N HIS A 248 -18.47 -5.56 4.17
CA HIS A 248 -19.50 -6.58 4.31
C HIS A 248 -20.53 -6.24 5.39
N GLY A 249 -20.09 -5.88 6.60
CA GLY A 249 -20.96 -5.50 7.71
C GLY A 249 -21.82 -4.27 7.40
N ASN A 250 -21.21 -3.19 6.91
CA ASN A 250 -21.94 -2.01 6.43
C ASN A 250 -22.97 -2.33 5.34
N GLN A 251 -22.60 -3.12 4.33
CA GLN A 251 -23.53 -3.47 3.27
C GLN A 251 -24.70 -4.32 3.81
N ALA A 252 -24.45 -5.19 4.79
CA ALA A 252 -25.51 -5.94 5.47
C ALA A 252 -26.48 -5.01 6.22
N LEU A 253 -25.98 -4.00 6.95
CA LEU A 253 -26.82 -2.97 7.58
C LEU A 253 -27.63 -2.15 6.56
N ILE A 254 -27.04 -1.84 5.39
CA ILE A 254 -27.76 -1.14 4.30
C ILE A 254 -28.90 -2.02 3.78
N ARG A 255 -28.66 -3.33 3.58
CA ARG A 255 -29.70 -4.28 3.15
C ARG A 255 -30.80 -4.39 4.20
N GLU A 256 -30.46 -4.55 5.47
CA GLU A 256 -31.40 -4.58 6.59
C GLU A 256 -32.35 -3.37 6.54
N LYS A 257 -31.80 -2.16 6.46
CA LYS A 257 -32.60 -0.92 6.36
C LYS A 257 -33.48 -0.91 5.11
N GLY A 258 -32.98 -1.42 3.99
CA GLY A 258 -33.74 -1.55 2.75
C GLY A 258 -34.95 -2.49 2.88
N TYR A 259 -34.74 -3.65 3.52
CA TYR A 259 -35.81 -4.64 3.76
C TYR A 259 -36.85 -4.13 4.75
N LYS A 260 -36.43 -3.45 5.84
CA LYS A 260 -37.37 -2.81 6.79
C LYS A 260 -38.29 -1.80 6.11
N LYS A 261 -37.79 -1.00 5.17
CA LYS A 261 -38.61 -0.05 4.40
C LYS A 261 -39.63 -0.71 3.46
N GLN A 262 -39.40 -1.98 3.10
CA GLN A 262 -40.29 -2.77 2.25
C GLN A 262 -41.20 -3.70 3.06
N ASP A 263 -41.21 -3.57 4.39
CA ASP A 263 -41.92 -4.46 5.32
C ASP A 263 -41.50 -5.94 5.22
N ARG A 264 -40.26 -6.19 4.78
CA ARG A 264 -39.66 -7.52 4.64
C ARG A 264 -38.86 -7.87 5.90
N LEU A 265 -39.58 -8.17 6.98
CA LEU A 265 -38.99 -8.29 8.31
C LEU A 265 -38.05 -9.49 8.46
N GLU A 266 -38.38 -10.64 7.87
CA GLU A 266 -37.53 -11.85 7.93
C GLU A 266 -36.18 -11.63 7.25
N GLU A 267 -36.16 -11.04 6.05
CA GLU A 267 -34.92 -10.74 5.34
C GLU A 267 -34.13 -9.61 6.02
N ALA A 268 -34.81 -8.68 6.68
CA ALA A 268 -34.16 -7.67 7.51
C ALA A 268 -33.44 -8.32 8.70
N GLU A 269 -34.10 -9.21 9.42
CA GLU A 269 -33.49 -9.94 10.54
C GLU A 269 -32.28 -10.77 10.08
N LYS A 270 -32.42 -11.48 8.95
CA LYS A 270 -31.30 -12.22 8.36
C LYS A 270 -30.12 -11.31 8.02
N ALA A 271 -30.36 -10.16 7.38
CA ALA A 271 -29.31 -9.20 7.05
C ALA A 271 -28.67 -8.59 8.31
N HIS A 272 -29.45 -8.41 9.38
CA HIS A 272 -28.94 -7.97 10.67
C HIS A 272 -27.98 -8.99 11.29
N LEU A 273 -28.38 -10.27 11.33
CA LEU A 273 -27.53 -11.37 11.82
C LEU A 273 -26.25 -11.53 10.99
N GLU A 274 -26.34 -11.38 9.67
CA GLU A 274 -25.17 -11.34 8.78
C GLU A 274 -24.22 -10.19 9.16
N SER A 275 -24.76 -9.00 9.47
CA SER A 275 -23.94 -7.86 9.89
C SER A 275 -23.17 -8.15 11.18
N ILE A 276 -23.82 -8.74 12.18
CA ILE A 276 -23.20 -9.13 13.44
C ILE A 276 -22.10 -10.16 13.20
N ALA A 277 -22.35 -11.18 12.36
CA ALA A 277 -21.35 -12.18 12.03
C ALA A 277 -20.11 -11.56 11.36
N TYR A 278 -20.30 -10.61 10.44
CA TYR A 278 -19.20 -9.89 9.81
C TYR A 278 -18.43 -9.01 10.80
N PHE A 279 -19.11 -8.31 11.71
CA PHE A 279 -18.44 -7.51 12.74
C PHE A 279 -17.63 -8.36 13.70
N ASN A 280 -18.16 -9.50 14.14
CA ASN A 280 -17.42 -10.44 14.99
C ASN A 280 -16.17 -10.99 14.29
N LYS A 281 -16.27 -11.30 12.99
CA LYS A 281 -15.11 -11.72 12.20
C LYS A 281 -14.07 -10.61 12.07
N ALA A 282 -14.52 -9.36 11.87
CA ALA A 282 -13.63 -8.20 11.83
C ALA A 282 -12.90 -7.97 13.17
N ILE A 283 -13.63 -8.05 14.28
CA ILE A 283 -13.07 -7.96 15.64
C ILE A 283 -12.00 -9.02 15.87
N GLY A 284 -12.26 -10.27 15.45
CA GLY A 284 -11.25 -11.35 15.51
C GLY A 284 -9.96 -10.98 14.79
N TYR A 285 -10.06 -10.51 13.54
CA TYR A 285 -8.88 -10.07 12.80
C TYR A 285 -8.16 -8.88 13.47
N PHE A 286 -8.86 -7.88 13.98
CA PHE A 286 -8.18 -6.77 14.65
C PHE A 286 -7.48 -7.20 15.94
N HIS A 287 -8.06 -8.13 16.70
CA HIS A 287 -7.39 -8.73 17.84
C HIS A 287 -6.15 -9.52 17.44
N ASP A 288 -6.21 -10.29 16.35
CA ASP A 288 -5.03 -10.97 15.80
C ASP A 288 -3.95 -9.96 15.38
N ALA A 289 -4.33 -8.85 14.75
CA ALA A 289 -3.39 -7.79 14.38
C ALA A 289 -2.70 -7.19 15.61
N ILE A 290 -3.46 -6.89 16.67
CA ILE A 290 -2.94 -6.35 17.95
C ILE A 290 -2.06 -7.38 18.67
N LYS A 291 -2.35 -8.67 18.56
CA LYS A 291 -1.51 -9.73 19.13
C LYS A 291 -0.09 -9.70 18.55
N TYR A 292 0.06 -9.42 17.25
CA TYR A 292 1.37 -9.35 16.59
C TYR A 292 2.02 -7.96 16.68
N ASP A 293 1.22 -6.90 16.79
CA ASP A 293 1.69 -5.53 17.03
C ASP A 293 0.82 -4.84 18.10
N PRO A 294 1.20 -4.95 19.38
CA PRO A 294 0.41 -4.42 20.50
C PRO A 294 0.27 -2.90 20.52
N LYS A 295 1.02 -2.17 19.69
CA LYS A 295 0.96 -0.70 19.56
C LYS A 295 0.37 -0.27 18.23
N ASN A 296 -0.37 -1.16 17.55
CA ASN A 296 -0.99 -0.83 16.28
C ASN A 296 -2.23 0.08 16.46
N GLY A 297 -2.04 1.40 16.50
CA GLY A 297 -3.15 2.34 16.67
C GLY A 297 -4.22 2.21 15.59
N SER A 298 -3.85 1.91 14.33
CA SER A 298 -4.83 1.62 13.26
C SER A 298 -5.79 0.47 13.61
N SER A 299 -5.31 -0.60 14.24
CA SER A 299 -6.15 -1.73 14.64
C SER A 299 -7.08 -1.36 15.79
N PHE A 300 -6.60 -0.57 16.76
CA PHE A 300 -7.45 -0.01 17.83
C PHE A 300 -8.53 0.92 17.28
N TYR A 301 -8.19 1.83 16.36
CA TYR A 301 -9.17 2.69 15.67
C TYR A 301 -10.25 1.87 14.97
N ASN A 302 -9.85 0.81 14.25
CA ASN A 302 -10.78 -0.02 13.52
C ASN A 302 -11.67 -0.87 14.45
N LEU A 303 -11.17 -1.32 15.60
CA LEU A 303 -12.00 -1.91 16.65
C LEU A 303 -13.01 -0.90 17.17
N GLY A 304 -12.56 0.30 17.55
CA GLY A 304 -13.43 1.38 18.02
C GLY A 304 -14.55 1.68 17.02
N ASN A 305 -14.20 1.77 15.73
CA ASN A 305 -15.17 1.98 14.67
C ASN A 305 -16.15 0.81 14.48
N THR A 306 -15.67 -0.43 14.62
CA THR A 306 -16.52 -1.63 14.50
C THR A 306 -17.50 -1.74 15.68
N TYR A 307 -17.08 -1.38 16.88
CA TYR A 307 -17.97 -1.28 18.04
C TYR A 307 -18.93 -0.10 17.94
N GLU A 308 -18.49 1.05 17.43
CA GLU A 308 -19.36 2.20 17.13
C GLU A 308 -20.49 1.79 16.17
N MET A 309 -20.17 1.04 15.12
CA MET A 309 -21.16 0.57 14.14
C MET A 309 -22.16 -0.43 14.73
N GLN A 310 -21.76 -1.16 15.77
CA GLN A 310 -22.62 -2.06 16.56
C GLN A 310 -23.33 -1.33 17.71
N GLN A 311 -23.16 -0.01 17.84
CA GLN A 311 -23.73 0.79 18.92
C GLN A 311 -23.25 0.39 20.32
N GLN A 312 -22.08 -0.25 20.41
CA GLN A 312 -21.43 -0.59 21.67
C GLN A 312 -20.50 0.54 22.08
N TRP A 313 -21.06 1.60 22.64
CA TRP A 313 -20.38 2.88 22.89
C TRP A 313 -19.22 2.76 23.88
N ASP A 314 -19.37 1.98 24.95
CA ASP A 314 -18.31 1.79 25.97
C ASP A 314 -17.08 1.10 25.37
N SER A 315 -17.30 0.01 24.63
CA SER A 315 -16.23 -0.68 23.88
C SER A 315 -15.58 0.24 22.86
N ALA A 316 -16.38 1.03 22.12
CA ALA A 316 -15.86 1.99 21.15
C ALA A 316 -14.97 3.05 21.82
N THR A 317 -15.41 3.61 22.95
CA THR A 317 -14.68 4.57 23.78
C THR A 317 -13.34 3.99 24.23
N PHE A 318 -13.36 2.77 24.78
CA PHE A 318 -12.14 2.09 25.23
C PHE A 318 -11.11 1.95 24.12
N TYR A 319 -11.52 1.49 22.93
CA TYR A 319 -10.58 1.29 21.82
C TYR A 319 -10.12 2.59 21.15
N TYR A 320 -10.95 3.63 21.11
CA TYR A 320 -10.48 4.96 20.68
C TYR A 320 -9.47 5.55 21.66
N GLN A 321 -9.65 5.37 22.97
CA GLN A 321 -8.65 5.77 23.96
C GLN A 321 -7.32 5.02 23.74
N LYS A 322 -7.38 3.70 23.47
CA LYS A 322 -6.20 2.90 23.16
C LYS A 322 -5.48 3.33 21.88
N GLU A 323 -6.22 3.76 20.86
CA GLU A 323 -5.60 4.31 19.66
C GLU A 323 -4.87 5.63 19.96
N ILE A 324 -5.48 6.56 20.71
CA ILE A 324 -4.85 7.82 21.10
C ILE A 324 -3.60 7.57 21.95
N GLU A 325 -3.61 6.57 22.83
CA GLU A 325 -2.42 6.15 23.60
C GLU A 325 -1.29 5.61 22.71
N ALA A 326 -1.63 4.96 21.59
CA ALA A 326 -0.67 4.31 20.69
C ALA A 326 -0.05 5.27 19.66
N ASP A 327 -0.90 6.01 18.93
CA ASP A 327 -0.48 6.86 17.80
C ASP A 327 -0.44 8.36 18.15
N GLY A 328 -0.90 8.73 19.36
CA GLY A 328 -1.05 10.10 19.80
C GLY A 328 -2.40 10.72 19.42
N PRO A 329 -2.77 11.84 20.05
CA PRO A 329 -4.05 12.50 19.77
C PRO A 329 -4.08 13.07 18.35
N THR A 330 -5.18 12.85 17.64
CA THR A 330 -5.49 13.53 16.37
C THR A 330 -6.88 14.15 16.43
N VAL A 331 -7.14 15.15 15.57
CA VAL A 331 -8.47 15.77 15.46
C VAL A 331 -9.56 14.72 15.22
N VAL A 332 -9.28 13.74 14.36
CA VAL A 332 -10.25 12.69 13.98
C VAL A 332 -10.53 11.78 15.18
N SER A 333 -9.49 11.28 15.83
CA SER A 333 -9.61 10.29 16.90
C SER A 333 -10.26 10.85 18.15
N MET A 334 -9.84 12.04 18.58
CA MET A 334 -10.45 12.71 19.72
C MET A 334 -11.88 13.18 19.43
N SER A 335 -12.21 13.54 18.18
CA SER A 335 -13.61 13.81 17.78
C SER A 335 -14.46 12.54 17.80
N ARG A 336 -13.90 11.38 17.45
CA ARG A 336 -14.59 10.10 17.57
C ARG A 336 -14.85 9.77 19.04
N LEU A 337 -13.83 9.92 19.89
CA LEU A 337 -13.93 9.71 21.33
C LEU A 337 -15.00 10.59 21.99
N SER A 338 -14.98 11.90 21.73
CA SER A 338 -15.99 12.82 22.29
C SER A 338 -17.41 12.47 21.83
N ASN A 339 -17.57 12.08 20.56
CA ASN A 339 -18.85 11.59 20.06
C ASN A 339 -19.28 10.27 20.71
N MET A 340 -18.35 9.39 21.13
CA MET A 340 -18.72 8.18 21.85
C MET A 340 -19.22 8.51 23.25
N TYR A 341 -18.55 9.41 23.97
CA TYR A 341 -19.05 9.92 25.26
C TYR A 341 -20.45 10.51 25.11
N TYR A 342 -20.67 11.35 24.10
CA TYR A 342 -21.99 11.92 23.82
C TYR A 342 -23.06 10.84 23.57
N LYS A 343 -22.76 9.84 22.73
CA LYS A 343 -23.69 8.74 22.43
C LYS A 343 -23.94 7.81 23.62
N SER A 344 -22.98 7.65 24.52
CA SER A 344 -23.13 6.92 25.77
C SER A 344 -23.93 7.69 26.84
N GLY A 345 -24.22 8.97 26.60
CA GLY A 345 -24.95 9.85 27.52
C GLY A 345 -24.07 10.69 28.44
N ASP A 346 -22.76 10.47 28.46
CA ASP A 346 -21.81 11.31 29.19
C ASP A 346 -21.49 12.61 28.43
N ILE A 347 -22.47 13.51 28.44
CA ILE A 347 -22.37 14.80 27.73
C ILE A 347 -21.25 15.66 28.31
N GLN A 348 -20.98 15.57 29.63
CA GLN A 348 -19.92 16.36 30.27
C GLN A 348 -18.53 15.90 29.80
N ALA A 349 -18.27 14.59 29.77
CA ALA A 349 -17.03 14.06 29.19
C ALA A 349 -16.90 14.43 27.70
N ALA A 350 -18.00 14.39 26.94
CA ALA A 350 -17.99 14.81 25.54
C ALA A 350 -17.58 16.28 25.35
N ILE A 351 -18.07 17.18 26.21
CA ILE A 351 -17.69 18.61 26.20
C ILE A 351 -16.21 18.75 26.57
N GLN A 352 -15.77 18.12 27.66
CA GLN A 352 -14.38 18.18 28.11
C GLN A 352 -13.38 17.68 27.06
N GLU A 353 -13.70 16.59 26.35
CA GLU A 353 -12.85 16.10 25.27
C GLU A 353 -12.77 17.07 24.09
N ASN A 354 -13.86 17.78 23.76
CA ASN A 354 -13.81 18.83 22.74
C ASN A 354 -13.06 20.08 23.23
N GLU A 355 -13.12 20.42 24.51
CA GLU A 355 -12.30 21.50 25.08
C GLU A 355 -10.80 21.17 25.03
N LYS A 356 -10.42 19.93 25.37
CA LYS A 356 -9.05 19.44 25.16
C LYS A 356 -8.67 19.49 23.68
N LEU A 357 -9.57 19.11 22.78
CA LEU A 357 -9.34 19.18 21.34
C LEU A 357 -9.05 20.62 20.87
N ILE A 358 -9.77 21.61 21.41
CA ILE A 358 -9.55 23.04 21.13
C ILE A 358 -8.17 23.48 21.61
N GLN A 359 -7.73 23.02 22.78
CA GLN A 359 -6.42 23.36 23.33
C GLN A 359 -5.28 22.76 22.49
N LEU A 360 -5.42 21.50 22.07
CA LEU A 360 -4.40 20.79 21.30
C LEU A 360 -4.37 21.21 19.81
N PHE A 361 -5.53 21.55 19.25
CA PHE A 361 -5.71 21.87 17.83
C PHE A 361 -6.51 23.17 17.65
N PRO A 362 -5.95 24.34 18.01
CA PRO A 362 -6.68 25.61 18.05
C PRO A 362 -7.19 26.10 16.68
N GLU A 363 -6.59 25.61 15.59
CA GLU A 363 -7.02 25.94 14.22
C GLU A 363 -8.14 25.02 13.71
N SER A 364 -8.45 23.94 14.42
CA SER A 364 -9.48 23.00 14.01
C SER A 364 -10.88 23.56 14.26
N TYR A 365 -11.73 23.54 13.23
CA TYR A 365 -13.15 23.86 13.36
C TYR A 365 -13.99 22.71 13.91
N GLN A 366 -13.49 21.46 13.85
CA GLN A 366 -14.24 20.26 14.22
C GLN A 366 -14.80 20.24 15.65
N PRO A 367 -14.09 20.70 16.72
CA PRO A 367 -14.65 20.68 18.06
C PRO A 367 -15.84 21.62 18.20
N TYR A 368 -15.80 22.76 17.52
CA TYR A 368 -16.90 23.71 17.49
C TYR A 368 -18.12 23.17 16.74
N ILE A 369 -17.92 22.33 15.72
CA ILE A 369 -19.04 21.60 15.10
C ILE A 369 -19.65 20.62 16.10
N ASN A 370 -18.82 19.83 16.79
CA ASN A 370 -19.31 18.85 17.76
C ASN A 370 -20.09 19.53 18.91
N LEU A 371 -19.51 20.54 19.55
CA LEU A 371 -20.15 21.31 20.62
C LEU A 371 -21.44 22.02 20.14
N GLY A 372 -21.43 22.57 18.93
CA GLY A 372 -22.63 23.17 18.33
C GLY A 372 -23.74 22.14 18.10
N ASN A 373 -23.40 20.92 17.67
CA ASN A 373 -24.37 19.82 17.55
C ASN A 373 -24.92 19.37 18.91
N TYR A 374 -24.08 19.31 19.94
CA TYR A 374 -24.52 18.94 21.28
C TYR A 374 -25.49 19.99 21.84
N ALA A 375 -25.16 21.28 21.67
CA ALA A 375 -26.03 22.40 22.04
C ALA A 375 -27.34 22.42 21.24
N PHE A 376 -27.29 22.07 19.95
CA PHE A 376 -28.49 21.96 19.10
C PHE A 376 -29.47 20.93 19.65
N VAL A 377 -28.99 19.72 20.01
CA VAL A 377 -29.84 18.68 20.60
C VAL A 377 -30.34 19.07 21.99
N ALA A 378 -29.55 19.83 22.75
CA ALA A 378 -29.95 20.39 24.04
C ALA A 378 -30.94 21.58 23.92
N ASN A 379 -31.32 22.00 22.71
CA ASN A 379 -32.11 23.21 22.43
C ASN A 379 -31.48 24.52 22.94
N ASP A 380 -30.18 24.55 23.22
CA ASP A 380 -29.45 25.78 23.53
C ASP A 380 -29.05 26.48 22.22
N THR A 381 -30.00 27.25 21.71
CA THR A 381 -29.82 28.02 20.46
C THR A 381 -28.65 29.01 20.56
N THR A 382 -28.37 29.57 21.73
CA THR A 382 -27.32 30.57 21.91
C THR A 382 -25.94 29.95 21.78
N ALA A 383 -25.69 28.85 22.51
CA ALA A 383 -24.43 28.13 22.43
C ALA A 383 -24.22 27.51 21.03
N MET A 384 -25.28 26.92 20.47
CA MET A 384 -25.26 26.35 19.11
C MET A 384 -24.81 27.38 18.07
N LEU A 385 -25.44 28.56 18.04
CA LEU A 385 -25.07 29.62 17.10
C LEU A 385 -23.64 30.12 17.33
N SER A 386 -23.24 30.28 18.59
CA SER A 386 -21.87 30.70 18.93
C SER A 386 -20.82 29.75 18.36
N HIS A 387 -20.98 28.45 18.62
CA HIS A 387 -20.05 27.43 18.16
C HIS A 387 -20.06 27.26 16.64
N PHE A 388 -21.21 27.21 15.99
CA PHE A 388 -21.27 27.10 14.53
C PHE A 388 -20.67 28.32 13.82
N LYS A 389 -20.89 29.54 14.32
CA LYS A 389 -20.23 30.74 13.78
C LYS A 389 -18.71 30.67 13.92
N LYS A 390 -18.22 30.22 15.08
CA LYS A 390 -16.79 30.02 15.31
C LYS A 390 -16.21 28.96 14.38
N ALA A 391 -16.92 27.86 14.16
CA ALA A 391 -16.54 26.82 13.21
C ALA A 391 -16.41 27.38 11.78
N VAL A 392 -17.41 28.15 11.31
CA VAL A 392 -17.36 28.78 9.97
C VAL A 392 -16.21 29.77 9.86
N LYS A 393 -15.94 30.57 10.90
CA LYS A 393 -14.78 31.48 10.94
C LYS A 393 -13.44 30.74 10.82
N LEU A 394 -13.36 29.52 11.33
CA LEU A 394 -12.20 28.62 11.23
C LEU A 394 -12.20 27.77 9.95
N GLY A 395 -13.12 28.02 9.01
CA GLY A 395 -13.15 27.36 7.71
C GLY A 395 -14.05 26.11 7.63
N ALA A 396 -14.97 25.91 8.57
CA ALA A 396 -15.99 24.87 8.44
C ALA A 396 -16.79 25.04 7.14
N GLY A 397 -17.02 23.92 6.45
CA GLY A 397 -17.59 23.89 5.11
C GLY A 397 -19.10 24.16 5.03
N GLY A 398 -19.65 23.94 3.83
CA GLY A 398 -20.97 24.43 3.47
C GLY A 398 -22.18 23.83 4.20
N GLU A 399 -22.04 22.71 4.91
CA GLU A 399 -23.11 22.14 5.73
C GLU A 399 -23.45 23.05 6.91
N VAL A 400 -22.44 23.44 7.70
CA VAL A 400 -22.63 24.32 8.86
C VAL A 400 -23.08 25.72 8.43
N SER A 401 -22.47 26.26 7.35
CA SER A 401 -22.91 27.54 6.80
C SER A 401 -24.33 27.48 6.22
N GLY A 402 -24.71 26.37 5.58
CA GLY A 402 -26.06 26.16 5.07
C GLY A 402 -27.09 26.14 6.20
N PHE A 403 -26.78 25.44 7.30
CA PHE A 403 -27.61 25.44 8.50
C PHE A 403 -27.79 26.87 9.05
N LEU A 404 -26.70 27.63 9.21
CA LEU A 404 -26.78 29.01 9.68
C LEU A 404 -27.59 29.89 8.74
N ALA A 405 -27.45 29.72 7.42
CA ALA A 405 -28.23 30.47 6.42
C ALA A 405 -29.73 30.20 6.57
N SER A 406 -30.13 28.94 6.70
CA SER A 406 -31.53 28.56 6.93
C SER A 406 -32.07 29.08 8.25
N TYR A 407 -31.27 29.01 9.33
CA TYR A 407 -31.66 29.56 10.63
C TYR A 407 -31.94 31.06 10.54
N TYR A 408 -31.00 31.83 9.95
CA TYR A 408 -31.12 33.28 9.84
C TYR A 408 -32.27 33.72 8.92
N HIS A 409 -32.53 32.95 7.87
CA HIS A 409 -33.69 33.17 7.01
C HIS A 409 -35.00 33.03 7.79
N ASN A 410 -35.11 31.99 8.62
CA ASN A 410 -36.33 31.73 9.40
C ASN A 410 -36.63 32.81 10.44
N ILE A 411 -35.60 33.45 11.00
CA ILE A 411 -35.78 34.56 11.96
C ILE A 411 -35.83 35.94 11.30
N GLY A 412 -35.84 36.02 9.96
CA GLY A 412 -35.97 37.27 9.21
C GLY A 412 -34.68 38.08 9.04
N ASP A 413 -33.52 37.57 9.45
CA ASP A 413 -32.23 38.24 9.27
C ASP A 413 -31.65 37.94 7.88
N THR A 414 -32.14 38.69 6.90
CA THR A 414 -31.78 38.51 5.48
C THR A 414 -30.30 38.75 5.19
N LYS A 415 -29.63 39.63 5.98
CA LYS A 415 -28.21 39.95 5.80
C LYS A 415 -27.33 38.77 6.19
N ASN A 416 -27.54 38.21 7.38
CA ASN A 416 -26.75 37.05 7.81
C ASN A 416 -27.12 35.80 7.00
N ALA A 417 -28.39 35.63 6.63
CA ALA A 417 -28.80 34.54 5.75
C ALA A 417 -28.03 34.55 4.42
N ALA A 418 -27.96 35.71 3.74
CA ALA A 418 -27.23 35.85 2.48
C ALA A 418 -25.71 35.61 2.65
N TYR A 419 -25.12 36.10 3.74
CA TYR A 419 -23.70 35.92 4.04
C TYR A 419 -23.32 34.43 4.18
N TYR A 420 -24.05 33.67 5.00
CA TYR A 420 -23.75 32.24 5.19
C TYR A 420 -24.12 31.39 3.96
N GLN A 421 -25.13 31.82 3.18
CA GLN A 421 -25.50 31.16 1.92
C GLN A 421 -24.37 31.25 0.88
N ASP A 422 -23.70 32.41 0.77
CA ASP A 422 -22.56 32.58 -0.13
C ASP A 422 -21.39 31.66 0.26
N ILE A 423 -21.06 31.58 1.55
CA ILE A 423 -20.03 30.67 2.06
C ILE A 423 -20.39 29.21 1.74
N SER A 424 -21.64 28.81 1.99
CA SER A 424 -22.12 27.45 1.70
C SER A 424 -21.98 27.10 0.21
N THR A 425 -22.39 28.03 -0.66
CA THR A 425 -22.34 27.85 -2.12
C THR A 425 -20.91 27.76 -2.64
N LYS A 426 -19.99 28.59 -2.12
CA LYS A 426 -18.56 28.54 -2.45
C LYS A 426 -17.94 27.20 -2.01
N ALA A 427 -18.26 26.74 -0.80
CA ALA A 427 -17.79 25.45 -0.31
C ALA A 427 -18.29 24.26 -1.15
N ALA A 428 -19.54 24.33 -1.66
CA ALA A 428 -20.09 23.30 -2.53
C ALA A 428 -19.41 23.24 -3.92
N LYS A 429 -18.97 24.38 -4.46
CA LYS A 429 -18.24 24.44 -5.74
C LYS A 429 -16.84 23.82 -5.65
N ASN A 430 -16.17 23.95 -4.50
CA ASN A 430 -14.82 23.39 -4.30
C ASN A 430 -14.80 21.86 -4.05
N LYS A 431 -15.97 21.23 -3.85
CA LYS A 431 -16.11 19.76 -3.68
C LYS A 431 -16.37 19.00 -4.98
N LYS A 432 -16.67 19.70 -6.09
CA LYS A 432 -16.84 19.12 -7.43
C LYS A 432 -15.51 19.20 -8.19
#